data_AF-A0A7C7BT35-F1
#
_entry.id   AF-A0A7C7BT35-F1
#
_cell.length_a   1.000
_cell.length_b   1.000
_cell.length_c   1.000
_cell.angle_alpha   90.00
_cell.angle_beta   90.00
_cell.angle_gamma   90.00
#
_symmetry.space_group_name_H-M   'P 1'
#
loop_
_entity.id
_entity.type
_entity.pdbx_description
1 polymer ?
#
loop_
_entity_poly.entity_id
_entity_poly.type
_entity_poly.pdbx_seq_one_letter_code
_entity_poly.pdbx_strand_id
1 'polypeptide(L)'
;MTSDKENRIPDILLDQLSEWSCGGFMLFNFDEDGNPQVYSKAEDEMNAMSLQYFVSHWSNAMETMNSDSFMNNLNMVFKKHPNEDDEEEEGFQENE
;
A
#
# COMPACT_ATOMS: atom_id res chain seq x y z
N MET A 1 -25.25 -9.49 -26.28
CA MET A 1 -25.52 -9.91 -24.88
C MET A 1 -24.65 -11.13 -24.61
N THR A 2 -23.39 -10.90 -24.27
CA THR A 2 -22.38 -11.96 -24.15
C THR A 2 -21.58 -11.72 -22.88
N SER A 3 -21.97 -12.50 -21.85
CA SER A 3 -21.18 -13.01 -20.73
C SER A 3 -20.28 -12.06 -19.93
N ASP A 4 -20.85 -11.32 -18.97
CA ASP A 4 -20.13 -10.75 -17.80
C ASP A 4 -19.46 -11.83 -16.89
N LYS A 5 -19.53 -13.12 -17.26
CA LYS A 5 -19.02 -14.25 -16.48
C LYS A 5 -17.60 -14.68 -16.85
N GLU A 6 -17.03 -14.20 -17.97
CA GLU A 6 -15.71 -14.68 -18.42
C GLU A 6 -14.55 -14.05 -17.64
N ASN A 7 -14.74 -12.84 -17.10
CA ASN A 7 -13.67 -12.07 -16.45
C ASN A 7 -13.65 -12.18 -14.91
N ARG A 8 -14.40 -13.13 -14.32
CA ARG A 8 -14.45 -13.34 -12.87
C ARG A 8 -13.72 -14.61 -12.46
N ILE A 9 -13.16 -14.60 -11.26
CA ILE A 9 -12.57 -15.80 -10.67
C ILE A 9 -13.70 -16.84 -10.51
N PRO A 10 -13.52 -18.07 -11.02
CA PRO A 10 -14.53 -19.11 -10.91
C PRO A 10 -14.90 -19.41 -9.45
N ASP A 11 -16.20 -19.58 -9.18
CA ASP A 11 -16.72 -19.84 -7.83
C ASP A 11 -16.05 -21.04 -7.17
N ILE A 12 -15.71 -22.08 -7.94
CA ILE A 12 -15.04 -23.28 -7.41
C ILE A 12 -13.67 -22.98 -6.79
N LEU A 13 -12.92 -21.99 -7.34
CA LEU A 13 -11.65 -21.58 -6.77
C LEU A 13 -11.85 -20.74 -5.51
N LEU A 14 -12.90 -19.92 -5.47
CA LEU A 14 -13.26 -19.14 -4.29
C LEU A 14 -13.72 -20.04 -3.14
N ASP A 15 -14.44 -21.11 -3.44
CA ASP A 15 -14.84 -22.11 -2.45
C ASP A 15 -13.65 -22.89 -1.91
N GLN A 16 -12.73 -23.31 -2.79
CA GLN A 16 -11.46 -23.88 -2.32
C GLN A 16 -10.71 -22.90 -1.43
N LEU A 17 -10.55 -21.64 -1.85
CA LEU A 17 -9.87 -20.63 -1.04
C LEU A 17 -10.54 -20.46 0.34
N SER A 18 -11.87 -20.52 0.37
CA SER A 18 -12.67 -20.49 1.61
C SER A 18 -12.30 -21.64 2.54
N GLU A 19 -12.22 -22.88 2.05
CA GLU A 19 -11.91 -24.06 2.86
C GLU A 19 -10.53 -23.96 3.54
N TRP A 20 -9.55 -23.37 2.85
CA TRP A 20 -8.20 -23.17 3.40
C TRP A 20 -8.07 -21.91 4.25
N SER A 21 -9.05 -21.02 4.23
CA SER A 21 -9.00 -19.73 4.94
C SER A 21 -9.39 -19.81 6.42
N CYS A 22 -9.85 -20.98 6.90
CA CYS A 22 -10.15 -21.24 8.31
C CYS A 22 -10.98 -20.13 8.99
N GLY A 23 -12.01 -19.63 8.31
CA GLY A 23 -12.93 -18.64 8.88
C GLY A 23 -13.17 -17.41 8.01
N GLY A 24 -12.25 -17.07 7.10
CA GLY A 24 -12.53 -16.04 6.10
C GLY A 24 -11.33 -15.52 5.33
N PHE A 25 -11.60 -14.94 4.15
CA PHE A 25 -10.59 -14.36 3.28
C PHE A 25 -11.08 -13.05 2.65
N MET A 26 -10.11 -12.26 2.19
CA MET A 26 -10.31 -11.13 1.28
C MET A 26 -9.28 -11.22 0.17
N LEU A 27 -9.73 -11.19 -1.08
CA LEU A 27 -8.89 -11.31 -2.28
C LEU A 27 -9.08 -10.07 -3.14
N PHE A 28 -7.97 -9.41 -3.45
CA PHE A 28 -7.89 -8.29 -4.39
C PHE A 28 -7.23 -8.77 -5.67
N ASN A 29 -7.88 -8.56 -6.81
CA ASN A 29 -7.33 -8.87 -8.11
C ASN A 29 -7.78 -7.83 -9.15
N PHE A 30 -7.29 -8.00 -10.38
CA PHE A 30 -7.75 -7.26 -11.55
C PHE A 30 -8.24 -8.28 -12.59
N ASP A 31 -9.19 -7.87 -13.42
CA ASP A 31 -9.53 -8.64 -14.63
C ASP A 31 -8.59 -8.32 -15.81
N GLU A 32 -8.86 -8.96 -16.95
CA GLU A 32 -8.09 -8.76 -18.19
C GLU A 32 -8.12 -7.32 -18.70
N ASP A 33 -9.16 -6.56 -18.36
CA ASP A 33 -9.30 -5.15 -18.69
C ASP A 33 -8.65 -4.22 -17.65
N GLY A 34 -8.07 -4.79 -16.58
CA GLY A 34 -7.44 -4.04 -15.50
C GLY A 34 -8.42 -3.44 -14.51
N ASN A 35 -9.70 -3.84 -14.51
CA ASN A 35 -10.66 -3.38 -13.52
C ASN A 35 -10.44 -4.10 -12.18
N PRO A 36 -10.41 -3.37 -11.06
CA PRO A 36 -10.23 -3.98 -9.75
C PRO A 36 -11.45 -4.81 -9.37
N GLN A 37 -11.18 -5.98 -8.79
CA GLN A 37 -12.17 -6.91 -8.26
C GLN A 37 -11.81 -7.27 -6.83
N VAL A 38 -12.85 -7.43 -6.00
CA VAL A 38 -12.71 -7.79 -4.59
C VAL A 38 -13.67 -8.92 -4.25
N TYR A 39 -13.13 -10.00 -3.71
CA TYR A 39 -13.89 -11.13 -3.19
C TYR A 39 -13.66 -11.24 -1.69
N SER A 40 -14.72 -11.39 -0.91
CA SER A 40 -14.62 -11.55 0.54
C SER A 40 -15.61 -12.58 1.04
N LYS A 41 -15.16 -13.44 1.95
CA LYS A 41 -16.00 -14.41 2.64
C LYS A 41 -15.60 -14.47 4.11
N ALA A 42 -16.59 -14.52 4.99
CA ALA A 42 -16.42 -14.74 6.41
C ALA A 42 -17.47 -15.75 6.86
N GLU A 43 -17.07 -16.74 7.66
CA GLU A 43 -17.95 -17.81 8.12
C GLU A 43 -18.84 -17.39 9.28
N ASP A 44 -18.35 -16.48 10.13
CA ASP A 44 -19.07 -15.96 11.29
C ASP A 44 -18.75 -14.48 11.54
N GLU A 45 -19.49 -13.87 12.47
CA GLU A 45 -19.31 -12.47 12.84
C GLU A 45 -17.93 -12.17 13.43
N MET A 46 -17.33 -13.13 14.13
CA MET A 46 -16.00 -12.97 14.74
C MET A 46 -14.95 -12.85 13.64
N ASN A 47 -14.96 -13.75 12.66
CA ASN A 47 -14.06 -13.75 11.52
C ASN A 47 -14.24 -12.49 10.67
N ALA A 48 -15.48 -12.03 10.47
CA ALA A 48 -15.77 -10.79 9.78
C ALA A 48 -15.15 -9.58 10.51
N MET A 49 -15.33 -9.48 11.83
CA MET A 49 -14.74 -8.40 12.63
C MET A 49 -13.21 -8.46 12.64
N SER A 50 -12.62 -9.66 12.74
CA SER A 50 -11.17 -9.85 12.68
C SER A 50 -10.60 -9.42 11.33
N LEU A 51 -11.24 -9.81 10.21
CA LEU A 51 -10.85 -9.37 8.88
C LEU A 51 -10.96 -7.85 8.73
N GLN A 52 -12.08 -7.26 9.17
CA GLN A 52 -12.25 -5.81 9.14
C GLN A 52 -11.18 -5.07 9.95
N TYR A 53 -10.89 -5.57 11.16
CA TYR A 53 -9.85 -5.01 12.01
C TYR A 53 -8.48 -5.08 11.33
N PHE A 54 -8.13 -6.24 10.78
CA PHE A 54 -6.85 -6.46 10.11
C PHE A 54 -6.68 -5.57 8.88
N VAL A 55 -7.70 -5.50 8.01
CA VAL A 55 -7.70 -4.66 6.81
C VAL A 55 -7.58 -3.19 7.18
N SER A 56 -8.30 -2.73 8.20
CA SER A 56 -8.23 -1.34 8.66
C SER A 56 -6.82 -0.97 9.15
N HIS A 57 -6.19 -1.84 9.95
CA HIS A 57 -4.83 -1.60 10.45
C HIS A 57 -3.78 -1.64 9.34
N TRP A 58 -3.94 -2.56 8.39
CA TRP A 58 -3.04 -2.64 7.24
C TRP A 58 -3.13 -1.39 6.36
N SER A 59 -4.35 -0.89 6.09
CA SER A 59 -4.55 0.37 5.35
C SER A 59 -3.91 1.55 6.07
N ASN A 60 -4.12 1.70 7.38
CA ASN A 60 -3.51 2.77 8.17
C ASN A 60 -1.97 2.69 8.18
N ALA A 61 -1.41 1.48 8.28
CA ALA A 61 0.03 1.29 8.21
C ALA A 61 0.58 1.69 6.84
N MET A 62 -0.10 1.32 5.76
CA MET A 62 0.30 1.67 4.40
C MET A 62 0.21 3.18 4.12
N GLU A 63 -0.83 3.84 4.63
CA GLU A 63 -0.95 5.31 4.57
C GLU A 63 0.19 5.99 5.35
N THR A 64 0.52 5.48 6.53
CA THR A 64 1.65 5.99 7.34
C THR A 64 2.97 5.84 6.59
N MET A 65 3.25 4.66 6.01
CA MET A 65 4.47 4.44 5.22
C MET A 65 4.57 5.36 4.01
N ASN A 66 3.44 5.61 3.32
CA ASN A 66 3.39 6.53 2.19
C ASN A 66 3.63 7.99 2.64
N SER A 67 3.01 8.39 3.75
CA SER A 67 3.19 9.72 4.34
C SER A 67 4.64 9.95 4.77
N ASP A 68 5.25 8.98 5.45
CA ASP A 68 6.65 9.05 5.87
C ASP A 68 7.59 9.14 4.66
N SER A 69 7.34 8.34 3.62
CA SER A 69 8.11 8.41 2.37
C SER A 69 7.98 9.78 1.70
N PHE A 70 6.78 10.35 1.67
CA PHE A 70 6.53 11.69 1.14
C PHE A 70 7.22 12.78 1.95
N MET A 71 7.13 12.73 3.29
CA MET A 71 7.80 13.69 4.18
C MET A 71 9.32 13.59 4.10
N ASN A 72 9.87 12.40 3.94
CA ASN A 72 11.29 12.20 3.73
C ASN A 72 11.75 12.82 2.39
N ASN A 73 10.98 12.63 1.32
CA ASN A 73 11.25 13.27 0.04
C ASN A 73 11.18 14.79 0.14
N LEU A 74 10.16 15.34 0.79
CA LEU A 74 10.05 16.79 1.03
C LEU A 74 11.23 17.33 1.85
N ASN A 75 11.57 16.69 2.96
CA ASN A 75 12.70 17.10 3.79
C ASN A 75 14.02 17.02 3.04
N MET A 76 14.20 16.05 2.14
CA MET A 76 15.38 15.97 1.28
C MET A 76 15.43 17.13 0.27
N VAL A 77 14.28 17.53 -0.31
CA VAL A 77 14.18 18.70 -1.19
C VAL A 77 14.50 19.98 -0.43
N PHE A 78 13.91 20.18 0.76
CA PHE A 78 14.15 21.37 1.57
C PHE A 78 15.57 21.42 2.15
N LYS A 79 16.21 20.28 2.45
CA LYS A 79 17.63 20.22 2.83
C LYS A 79 18.59 20.41 1.66
N LYS A 80 18.16 20.14 0.42
CA LYS A 80 18.95 20.36 -0.81
C LYS A 80 18.97 21.82 -1.27
N HIS A 81 18.27 22.73 -0.60
CA HIS A 81 18.54 24.16 -0.64
C HIS A 81 19.30 24.60 0.62
N PRO A 82 20.58 24.24 0.79
CA PRO A 82 21.45 25.06 1.61
C PRO A 82 21.74 26.32 0.81
N ASN A 83 21.40 27.48 1.38
CA ASN A 83 21.92 28.80 1.06
C ASN A 83 23.05 28.80 0.01
N GLU A 84 22.69 29.05 -1.26
CA GLU A 84 23.60 29.74 -2.17
C GLU A 84 23.67 31.18 -1.63
N ASP A 85 24.62 31.47 -0.74
CA ASP A 85 25.14 32.81 -0.36
C ASP A 85 25.69 32.82 1.08
N ASP A 86 26.69 31.99 1.39
CA ASP A 86 27.66 32.34 2.44
C ASP A 86 29.04 31.93 1.93
N GLU A 87 29.70 32.92 1.34
CA GLU A 87 31.07 32.90 0.85
C GLU A 87 32.03 32.40 1.94
N GLU A 88 32.61 31.21 1.78
CA GLU A 88 33.79 30.81 2.54
C GLU A 88 34.97 31.66 2.08
N GLU A 89 35.21 32.76 2.80
CA GLU A 89 36.43 33.56 2.75
C GLU A 89 37.62 32.63 3.09
N GLU A 90 38.33 32.14 2.05
CA GLU A 90 39.55 31.34 2.23
C GLU A 90 40.61 32.18 2.97
N GLY A 91 40.78 31.87 4.26
CA GLY A 91 41.79 32.48 5.11
C GLY A 91 43.20 32.22 4.58
N PHE A 92 43.92 33.30 4.25
CA PHE A 92 45.36 33.27 4.05
C PHE A 92 46.05 32.81 5.34
N GLN A 93 46.68 31.63 5.30
CA GLN A 93 47.79 31.28 6.19
C GLN A 93 49.08 31.24 5.37
N GLU A 94 49.82 32.35 5.35
CA GLU A 94 51.25 32.31 5.02
C GLU A 94 52.02 31.90 6.29
N ASN A 95 52.57 30.69 6.26
CA ASN A 95 53.62 30.24 7.17
C ASN A 95 54.98 30.51 6.52
N GLU A 96 55.77 31.40 7.13
CA GLU A 96 57.22 31.30 7.48
C GLU A 96 57.85 32.69 7.68
#